data_AF-A0A6A5KMA2-F1
#
_entry.id   AF-A0A6A5KMA2-F1
#
_cell.length_a   1.000
_cell.length_b   1.000
_cell.length_c   1.000
_cell.angle_alpha   90.00
_cell.angle_beta   90.00
_cell.angle_gamma   90.00
#
_symmetry.space_group_name_H-M   'P 1'
#
loop_
_entity.id
_entity.type
_entity.pdbx_description
1 polymer ?
#
loop_
_entity_poly.entity_id
_entity_poly.type
_entity_poly.pdbx_seq_one_letter_code
_entity_poly.pdbx_strand_id
1 'polypeptide(L)'
;MLKNTVTTDLVLDGQSNWELWIFVVKRIAEAGDPEKPVRPAPTVNANGLPPTQPTQEALTQYNQDLSNYYKDIKEYRRLKDKLGQVEAHITKTIQQDLLYHIKDKSTVRDQIKTLQELYSPTTADQEYRVQKAYEAAKVLHAQQSNIDNWCNEYLTAYNRAKQLDLPEVHGYRAHKDLVRAIKQVDAAYAASVSLNIFKAEETWNSNRNIPIPNQS
;
A
#
# COMPACT_ATOMS: atom_id res chain seq x y z
N MET A 1 26.48 21.84 -0.02
CA MET A 1 25.06 21.65 -0.34
C MET A 1 24.61 20.31 0.21
N LEU A 2 23.91 20.32 1.34
CA LEU A 2 23.33 19.11 1.93
C LEU A 2 22.02 18.82 1.19
N LYS A 3 21.96 17.70 0.47
CA LYS A 3 20.70 17.16 -0.03
C LYS A 3 19.95 16.61 1.18
N ASN A 4 19.02 17.38 1.72
CA ASN A 4 18.01 16.85 2.64
C ASN A 4 17.05 15.99 1.80
N THR A 5 17.46 14.75 1.50
CA THR A 5 16.48 13.70 1.26
C THR A 5 15.83 13.44 2.60
N VAL A 6 14.61 13.94 2.78
CA VAL A 6 13.71 13.48 3.84
C VAL A 6 13.35 12.05 3.47
N THR A 7 14.27 11.13 3.71
CA THR A 7 13.97 9.71 3.84
C THR A 7 13.49 9.59 5.27
N THR A 8 12.23 9.95 5.54
CA THR A 8 11.57 9.46 6.74
C THR A 8 11.57 7.94 6.61
N ASP A 9 12.59 7.30 7.19
CA ASP A 9 12.65 5.86 7.33
C ASP A 9 11.36 5.46 8.03
N LEU A 10 10.43 4.92 7.26
CA LEU A 10 9.11 4.56 7.75
C LEU A 10 9.28 3.28 8.56
N VAL A 11 9.62 3.45 9.84
CA VAL A 11 9.82 2.35 10.77
C VAL A 11 8.46 1.84 11.25
N LEU A 12 8.26 0.53 11.16
CA LEU A 12 7.14 -0.18 11.76
C LEU A 12 7.33 -0.22 13.27
N ASP A 13 6.70 0.74 13.95
CA ASP A 13 6.57 0.89 15.41
C ASP A 13 5.12 0.59 15.84
N GLY A 14 4.53 -0.40 15.16
CA GLY A 14 3.17 -0.85 15.42
C GLY A 14 2.11 -0.38 14.42
N GLN A 15 0.87 -0.40 14.86
CA GLN A 15 -0.29 -0.39 13.95
C GLN A 15 -0.51 0.95 13.22
N SER A 16 0.06 2.05 13.68
CA SER A 16 -0.12 3.40 13.10
C SER A 16 0.56 3.56 11.73
N ASN A 17 1.71 2.89 11.55
CA ASN A 17 2.51 2.95 10.33
C ASN A 17 2.33 1.73 9.43
N TRP A 18 1.55 0.74 9.88
CA TRP A 18 1.29 -0.52 9.17
C TRP A 18 0.89 -0.31 7.70
N GLU A 19 -0.11 0.52 7.43
CA GLU A 19 -0.67 0.74 6.08
C GLU A 19 0.36 1.30 5.09
N LEU A 20 1.15 2.29 5.54
CA LEU A 20 2.20 2.87 4.70
C LEU A 20 3.36 1.89 4.52
N TRP A 21 3.69 1.12 5.57
CA TRP A 21 4.80 0.18 5.56
C TRP A 21 4.50 -1.00 4.64
N ILE A 22 3.33 -1.61 4.77
CA ILE A 22 2.92 -2.72 3.91
C ILE A 22 2.74 -2.28 2.46
N PHE A 23 2.35 -1.03 2.21
CA PHE A 23 2.32 -0.47 0.85
C PHE A 23 3.72 -0.41 0.22
N VAL A 24 4.73 0.06 0.95
CA VAL A 24 6.13 0.09 0.48
C VAL A 24 6.63 -1.33 0.23
N VAL A 25 6.40 -2.24 1.18
CA VAL A 25 6.76 -3.67 1.04
C VAL A 25 6.12 -4.27 -0.20
N LYS A 26 4.82 -4.02 -0.45
CA LYS A 26 4.12 -4.50 -1.66
C LYS A 26 4.71 -3.95 -2.95
N ARG A 27 5.15 -2.68 -3.01
CA ARG A 27 5.83 -2.12 -4.20
C ARG A 27 7.18 -2.78 -4.46
N ILE A 28 7.90 -3.21 -3.42
CA ILE A 28 9.15 -3.95 -3.57
C ILE A 28 8.83 -5.42 -3.98
N ALA A 29 7.75 -5.97 -3.42
CA ALA A 29 7.38 -7.38 -3.50
C ALA A 29 6.46 -7.76 -4.68
N GLU A 30 6.60 -7.17 -5.87
CA GLU A 30 5.86 -7.59 -7.09
C GLU A 30 6.25 -9.00 -7.60
N ALA A 31 6.68 -9.91 -6.72
CA ALA A 31 7.21 -11.23 -7.04
C ALA A 31 6.70 -12.25 -6.01
N GLY A 32 6.08 -13.33 -6.48
CA GLY A 32 5.82 -14.52 -5.67
C GLY A 32 7.12 -15.27 -5.36
N ASP A 33 7.05 -16.26 -4.46
CA ASP A 33 8.19 -17.13 -4.13
C ASP A 33 8.43 -18.14 -5.27
N PRO A 34 9.53 -18.02 -6.05
CA PRO A 34 9.74 -18.86 -7.21
C PRO A 34 10.31 -20.22 -6.83
N GLU A 35 9.77 -21.29 -7.41
CA GLU A 35 10.39 -22.62 -7.32
C GLU A 35 11.71 -22.65 -8.11
N LYS A 36 12.71 -23.36 -7.59
CA LYS A 36 14.03 -23.45 -8.23
C LYS A 36 13.95 -24.36 -9.47
N PRO A 37 14.29 -23.87 -10.68
CA PRO A 37 14.29 -24.70 -11.88
C PRO A 37 15.27 -25.87 -11.77
N VAL A 38 14.82 -27.05 -12.21
CA VAL A 38 15.63 -28.27 -12.26
C VAL A 38 16.37 -28.33 -13.58
N ARG A 39 17.67 -28.64 -13.55
CA ARG A 39 18.48 -28.77 -14.76
C ARG A 39 18.04 -30.04 -15.52
N PRO A 40 17.74 -29.97 -16.82
CA PRO A 40 17.41 -31.15 -17.60
C PRO A 40 18.62 -32.09 -17.67
N ALA A 41 18.37 -33.38 -17.45
CA ALA A 41 19.38 -34.42 -17.58
C ALA A 41 19.41 -34.95 -19.03
N PRO A 42 20.58 -35.37 -19.53
CA PRO A 42 20.66 -36.05 -20.81
C PRO A 42 19.87 -37.37 -20.78
N THR A 43 19.31 -37.77 -21.93
CA THR A 43 18.60 -39.04 -22.07
C THR A 43 19.55 -40.22 -21.81
N VAL A 44 19.07 -41.18 -21.01
CA VAL A 44 19.79 -42.41 -20.65
C VAL A 44 18.99 -43.62 -21.11
N ASN A 45 19.68 -44.63 -21.62
CA ASN A 45 19.09 -45.91 -22.03
C ASN A 45 18.56 -46.68 -20.82
N ALA A 46 17.81 -47.78 -21.05
CA ALA A 46 17.28 -48.67 -20.00
C ALA A 46 18.35 -49.18 -19.00
N ASN A 47 19.62 -49.17 -19.39
CA ASN A 47 20.76 -49.58 -18.57
C ASN A 47 21.42 -48.41 -17.79
N GLY A 48 20.82 -47.21 -17.79
CA GLY A 48 21.34 -46.02 -17.11
C GLY A 48 22.55 -45.36 -17.79
N LEU A 49 22.97 -45.83 -18.96
CA LEU A 49 24.11 -45.31 -19.72
C LEU A 49 23.64 -44.38 -20.85
N PRO A 50 24.44 -43.36 -21.22
CA PRO A 50 24.15 -42.51 -22.37
C PRO A 50 23.99 -43.37 -23.64
N PRO A 51 23.05 -43.05 -24.53
CA PRO A 51 22.92 -43.72 -25.81
C PRO A 51 24.23 -43.65 -26.61
N THR A 52 24.68 -44.79 -27.14
CA THR A 52 25.91 -44.93 -27.93
C THR A 52 25.97 -43.95 -29.10
N GLN A 53 24.81 -43.56 -29.64
CA GLN A 53 24.61 -42.37 -30.47
C GLN A 53 23.25 -41.75 -30.12
N PRO A 54 23.19 -40.53 -29.57
CA PRO A 54 21.93 -39.83 -29.37
C PRO A 54 21.31 -39.48 -30.74
N THR A 55 20.00 -39.70 -30.90
CA THR A 55 19.29 -39.28 -32.11
C THR A 55 19.34 -37.75 -32.27
N GLN A 56 19.39 -37.26 -33.50
CA GLN A 56 19.42 -35.82 -33.79
C GLN A 56 18.24 -35.08 -33.14
N GLU A 57 17.07 -35.73 -33.08
CA GLU A 57 15.88 -35.24 -32.39
C GLU A 57 16.09 -35.12 -30.86
N ALA A 58 16.70 -36.13 -30.22
CA ALA A 58 17.01 -36.10 -28.79
C ALA A 58 18.03 -35.01 -28.43
N LEU A 59 19.04 -34.78 -29.28
CA LEU A 59 19.97 -33.67 -29.12
C LEU A 59 19.28 -32.31 -29.26
N THR A 60 18.37 -32.19 -30.23
CA THR A 60 17.62 -30.95 -30.47
C THR A 60 16.70 -30.64 -29.28
N GLN A 61 15.99 -31.64 -28.76
CA GLN A 61 15.13 -31.49 -27.59
C GLN A 61 15.95 -31.13 -26.34
N TYR A 62 17.05 -31.82 -26.06
CA TYR A 62 17.91 -31.52 -24.92
C TYR A 62 18.48 -30.08 -24.98
N ASN A 63 18.86 -29.61 -26.17
CA ASN A 63 19.33 -28.23 -26.35
C ASN A 63 18.19 -27.20 -26.13
N GLN A 64 16.96 -27.52 -26.54
CA GLN A 64 15.79 -26.67 -26.26
C GLN A 64 15.49 -26.63 -24.76
N ASP A 65 15.49 -27.78 -24.09
CA ASP A 65 15.25 -27.88 -22.64
C ASP A 65 16.34 -27.15 -21.84
N LEU A 66 17.61 -27.27 -22.24
CA LEU A 66 18.70 -26.49 -21.65
C LEU A 66 18.52 -24.98 -21.86
N SER A 67 18.09 -24.56 -23.05
CA SER A 67 17.82 -23.15 -23.35
C SER A 67 16.69 -22.60 -22.48
N ASN A 68 15.61 -23.36 -22.29
CA ASN A 68 14.51 -23.00 -21.41
C ASN A 68 14.98 -22.95 -19.95
N TYR A 69 15.72 -23.96 -19.48
CA TYR A 69 16.32 -23.97 -18.14
C TYR A 69 17.18 -22.72 -17.88
N TYR A 70 17.98 -22.27 -18.84
CA TYR A 70 18.79 -21.05 -18.67
C TYR A 70 17.95 -19.77 -18.59
N LYS A 71 16.80 -19.71 -19.26
CA LYS A 71 15.84 -18.60 -19.09
C LYS A 71 15.20 -18.66 -17.71
N ASP A 72 14.73 -19.84 -17.31
CA ASP A 72 14.03 -20.03 -16.04
C ASP A 72 14.95 -19.76 -14.85
N ILE A 73 16.21 -20.24 -14.89
CA ILE A 73 17.17 -20.00 -13.80
C ILE A 73 17.56 -18.52 -13.68
N LYS A 74 17.52 -17.77 -14.79
CA LYS A 74 17.77 -16.33 -14.80
C LYS A 74 16.62 -15.58 -14.13
N GLU A 75 15.38 -15.91 -14.49
CA GLU A 75 14.20 -15.31 -13.84
C GLU A 75 14.12 -15.71 -12.36
N TYR A 76 14.41 -16.97 -12.01
CA TYR A 76 14.51 -17.43 -10.62
C TYR A 76 15.50 -16.58 -9.81
N ARG A 77 16.71 -16.32 -10.34
CA ARG A 77 17.71 -15.47 -9.66
C ARG A 77 17.20 -14.05 -9.47
N ARG A 78 16.57 -13.47 -10.49
CA ARG A 78 15.99 -12.12 -10.41
C ARG A 78 14.90 -12.00 -9.35
N LEU A 79 14.02 -13.00 -9.26
CA LEU A 79 12.96 -13.06 -8.25
C LEU A 79 13.56 -13.26 -6.84
N LYS A 80 14.58 -14.11 -6.70
CA LYS A 80 15.30 -14.31 -5.44
C LYS A 80 16.03 -13.04 -4.96
N ASP A 81 16.63 -12.28 -5.87
CA ASP A 81 17.26 -10.99 -5.54
C ASP A 81 16.22 -9.97 -5.07
N LYS A 82 15.03 -9.93 -5.68
CA LYS A 82 13.92 -9.10 -5.21
C LYS A 82 13.46 -9.51 -3.80
N LEU A 83 13.32 -10.81 -3.54
CA LEU A 83 12.97 -11.31 -2.20
C LEU A 83 14.02 -10.91 -1.16
N GLY A 84 15.32 -11.00 -1.50
CA GLY A 84 16.39 -10.53 -0.62
C GLY A 84 16.32 -9.02 -0.35
N GLN A 85 15.88 -8.20 -1.32
CA GLN A 85 15.64 -6.78 -1.10
C GLN A 85 14.45 -6.53 -0.15
N VAL A 86 13.38 -7.31 -0.27
CA VAL A 86 12.24 -7.24 0.65
C VAL A 86 12.68 -7.63 2.06
N GLU A 87 13.40 -8.74 2.22
CA GLU A 87 13.92 -9.19 3.52
C GLU A 87 14.83 -8.13 4.15
N ALA A 88 15.79 -7.60 3.39
CA ALA A 88 16.67 -6.54 3.86
C ALA A 88 15.90 -5.25 4.24
N HIS A 89 14.82 -4.93 3.53
CA HIS A 89 13.95 -3.82 3.88
C HIS A 89 13.24 -4.11 5.20
N ILE A 90 12.59 -5.26 5.34
CA ILE A 90 11.90 -5.68 6.57
C ILE A 90 12.84 -5.61 7.77
N THR A 91 14.03 -6.21 7.70
CA THR A 91 14.98 -6.20 8.83
C THR A 91 15.42 -4.79 9.23
N LYS A 92 15.47 -3.84 8.28
CA LYS A 92 15.90 -2.46 8.53
C LYS A 92 14.78 -1.53 8.99
N THR A 93 13.54 -1.79 8.58
CA THR A 93 12.41 -0.88 8.78
C THR A 93 11.39 -1.38 9.79
N ILE A 94 11.74 -2.37 10.61
CA ILE A 94 10.95 -2.79 11.77
C ILE A 94 11.73 -2.55 13.06
N GLN A 95 11.01 -2.38 14.17
CA GLN A 95 11.64 -2.31 15.50
C GLN A 95 12.35 -3.62 15.88
N GLN A 96 13.36 -3.51 16.74
CA GLN A 96 14.18 -4.64 17.16
C GLN A 96 13.37 -5.74 17.84
N ASP A 97 12.34 -5.38 18.62
CA ASP A 97 11.47 -6.36 19.29
C ASP A 97 10.71 -7.23 18.27
N LEU A 98 10.39 -6.67 17.10
CA LEU A 98 9.71 -7.38 16.01
C LEU A 98 10.59 -8.42 15.34
N LEU A 99 11.91 -8.24 15.37
CA LEU A 99 12.84 -9.23 14.85
C LEU A 99 12.72 -10.56 15.59
N TYR A 100 12.45 -10.56 16.90
CA TYR A 100 12.27 -11.79 17.66
C TYR A 100 11.04 -12.60 17.22
N HIS A 101 10.03 -11.96 16.65
CA HIS A 101 8.83 -12.62 16.15
C HIS A 101 9.01 -13.24 14.76
N ILE A 102 9.96 -12.72 13.97
CA ILE A 102 10.16 -13.15 12.57
C ILE A 102 11.45 -13.94 12.32
N LYS A 103 12.41 -13.94 13.26
CA LYS A 103 13.73 -14.58 13.10
C LYS A 103 13.69 -16.07 12.73
N ASP A 104 12.66 -16.79 13.17
CA ASP A 104 12.52 -18.24 12.96
C ASP A 104 11.68 -18.57 11.70
N LYS A 105 11.28 -17.55 10.93
CA LYS A 105 10.46 -17.72 9.71
C LYS A 105 11.36 -17.86 8.50
N SER A 106 11.19 -18.95 7.75
CA SER A 106 12.03 -19.32 6.61
C SER A 106 11.72 -18.58 5.32
N THR A 107 10.55 -17.95 5.21
CA THR A 107 10.14 -17.22 4.00
C THR A 107 9.73 -15.79 4.34
N VAL A 108 10.01 -14.86 3.41
CA VAL A 108 9.54 -13.46 3.49
C VAL A 108 8.03 -13.40 3.64
N ARG A 109 7.29 -14.32 3.00
CA ARG A 109 5.84 -14.43 3.12
C ARG A 109 5.41 -14.70 4.56
N ASP A 110 6.06 -15.65 5.23
CA ASP A 110 5.75 -15.99 6.63
C ASP A 110 6.14 -14.88 7.59
N GLN A 111 7.24 -14.16 7.31
CA GLN A 111 7.63 -12.96 8.06
C GLN A 111 6.55 -11.88 7.95
N ILE A 112 6.13 -11.52 6.73
CA ILE A 112 5.07 -10.52 6.49
C ILE A 112 3.74 -10.94 7.11
N LYS A 113 3.36 -12.22 6.98
CA LYS A 113 2.12 -12.75 7.57
C LYS A 113 2.15 -12.64 9.10
N THR A 114 3.26 -12.98 9.73
CA THR A 114 3.43 -12.85 11.18
C THR A 114 3.30 -11.40 11.63
N LEU A 115 3.93 -10.46 10.91
CA LEU A 115 3.81 -9.03 11.20
C LEU A 115 2.38 -8.51 10.99
N GLN A 116 1.68 -9.04 9.98
CA GLN A 116 0.28 -8.71 9.71
C GLN A 116 -0.63 -9.17 10.85
N GLU A 117 -0.45 -10.38 11.36
CA GLU A 117 -1.22 -10.90 12.49
C GLU A 117 -1.01 -10.07 13.77
N LEU A 118 0.18 -9.51 13.97
CA LEU A 118 0.51 -8.71 15.15
C LEU A 118 0.04 -7.25 15.04
N TYR A 119 0.15 -6.64 13.86
CA TYR A 119 0.02 -5.19 13.70
C TYR A 119 -0.91 -4.70 12.60
N SER A 120 -1.55 -5.59 11.84
CA SER A 120 -2.63 -5.16 10.96
C SER A 120 -3.78 -4.65 11.83
N PRO A 121 -4.11 -3.36 11.78
CA PRO A 121 -5.29 -2.88 12.46
C PRO A 121 -6.52 -3.49 11.79
N THR A 122 -7.54 -3.82 12.59
CA THR A 122 -8.83 -4.25 12.02
C THR A 122 -9.46 -3.10 11.25
N THR A 123 -10.38 -3.39 10.32
CA THR A 123 -11.11 -2.34 9.60
C THR A 123 -11.76 -1.34 10.57
N ALA A 124 -12.35 -1.83 11.66
CA ALA A 124 -12.94 -0.98 12.69
C ALA A 124 -11.91 -0.10 13.41
N ASP A 125 -10.71 -0.63 13.72
CA ASP A 125 -9.63 0.16 14.32
C ASP A 125 -9.11 1.24 13.35
N GLN A 126 -9.05 0.93 12.06
CA GLN A 126 -8.67 1.88 11.01
C GLN A 126 -9.68 3.02 10.90
N GLU A 127 -10.97 2.68 10.80
CA GLU A 127 -12.07 3.64 10.77
C GLU A 127 -12.05 4.54 12.00
N TYR A 128 -11.96 3.96 13.20
CA TYR A 128 -11.90 4.72 14.46
C TYR A 128 -10.71 5.70 14.49
N ARG A 129 -9.52 5.26 14.05
CA ARG A 129 -8.33 6.12 14.02
C ARG A 129 -8.46 7.27 13.03
N VAL A 130 -8.95 6.98 11.83
CA VAL A 130 -9.15 8.00 10.80
C VAL A 130 -10.24 8.97 11.22
N GLN A 131 -11.33 8.48 11.82
CA GLN A 131 -12.38 9.31 12.41
C GLN A 131 -11.80 10.23 13.48
N LYS A 132 -11.04 9.70 14.45
CA LYS A 132 -10.42 10.49 15.51
C LYS A 132 -9.43 11.52 14.97
N ALA A 133 -8.63 11.17 13.95
CA ALA A 133 -7.71 12.09 13.31
C ALA A 133 -8.46 13.22 12.57
N TYR A 134 -9.55 12.89 11.88
CA TYR A 134 -10.40 13.86 11.20
C TYR A 134 -11.12 14.80 12.18
N GLU A 135 -11.65 14.25 13.28
CA GLU A 135 -12.27 15.03 14.36
C GLU A 135 -11.30 16.01 15.02
N ALA A 136 -10.03 15.64 15.16
CA ALA A 136 -8.99 16.56 15.61
C ALA A 136 -8.65 17.61 14.55
N ALA A 137 -8.47 17.18 13.29
CA ALA A 137 -8.03 18.06 12.21
C ALA A 137 -9.08 19.10 11.80
N LYS A 138 -10.38 18.82 11.96
CA LYS A 138 -11.44 19.80 11.62
C LYS A 138 -11.47 21.02 12.54
N VAL A 139 -10.74 21.00 13.66
CA VAL A 139 -10.63 22.13 14.58
C VAL A 139 -9.35 22.90 14.26
N LEU A 140 -9.49 24.14 13.80
CA LEU A 140 -8.36 25.06 13.67
C LEU A 140 -8.11 25.78 14.99
N HIS A 141 -6.92 25.58 15.57
CA HIS A 141 -6.46 26.34 16.72
C HIS A 141 -5.68 27.58 16.24
N ALA A 142 -6.41 28.61 15.80
CA ALA A 142 -5.86 29.79 15.12
C ALA A 142 -4.77 30.56 15.90
N GLN A 143 -4.72 30.42 17.23
CA GLN A 143 -3.71 31.07 18.07
C GLN A 143 -2.42 30.25 18.28
N GLN A 144 -2.42 28.95 17.94
CA GLN A 144 -1.35 28.02 18.27
C GLN A 144 -0.78 27.29 17.05
N SER A 145 -1.55 27.15 15.97
CA SER A 145 -1.18 26.37 14.80
C SER A 145 -0.83 27.24 13.61
N ASN A 146 0.23 26.87 12.89
CA ASN A 146 0.50 27.40 11.56
C ASN A 146 -0.64 26.95 10.60
N ILE A 147 -1.25 27.90 9.90
CA ILE A 147 -2.39 27.65 9.00
C ILE A 147 -2.02 26.66 7.89
N ASP A 148 -0.82 26.75 7.31
CA ASP A 148 -0.38 25.85 6.24
C ASP A 148 -0.20 24.42 6.75
N ASN A 149 0.35 24.24 7.95
CA ASN A 149 0.48 22.93 8.58
C ASN A 149 -0.90 22.33 8.86
N TRP A 150 -1.80 23.13 9.43
CA TRP A 150 -3.18 22.71 9.68
C TRP A 150 -3.92 22.34 8.38
N CYS A 151 -3.75 23.10 7.30
CA CYS A 151 -4.31 22.77 5.98
C CYS A 151 -3.83 21.40 5.48
N ASN A 152 -2.54 21.11 5.65
CA ASN A 152 -1.96 19.81 5.26
C ASN A 152 -2.50 18.66 6.14
N GLU A 153 -2.64 18.88 7.45
CA GLU A 153 -3.23 17.92 8.39
C GLU A 153 -4.69 17.63 8.05
N TYR A 154 -5.49 18.67 7.83
CA TYR A 154 -6.89 18.57 7.43
C TYR A 154 -7.05 17.82 6.10
N LEU A 155 -6.27 18.19 5.08
CA LEU A 155 -6.33 17.55 3.77
C LEU A 155 -5.93 16.07 3.84
N THR A 156 -4.91 15.75 4.64
CA THR A 156 -4.47 14.37 4.85
C THR A 156 -5.55 13.55 5.56
N ALA A 157 -6.15 14.09 6.63
CA ALA A 157 -7.22 13.43 7.37
C ALA A 157 -8.48 13.24 6.51
N TYR A 158 -8.88 14.28 5.75
CA TYR A 158 -10.00 14.22 4.81
C TYR A 158 -9.80 13.14 3.74
N ASN A 159 -8.62 13.09 3.11
CA ASN A 159 -8.34 12.10 2.07
C ASN A 159 -8.38 10.67 2.62
N ARG A 160 -7.86 10.45 3.84
CA ARG A 160 -7.94 9.15 4.52
C ARG A 160 -9.38 8.78 4.84
N ALA A 161 -10.18 9.71 5.37
CA ALA A 161 -11.59 9.49 5.66
C ALA A 161 -12.40 9.18 4.39
N LYS A 162 -12.08 9.84 3.27
CA LYS A 162 -12.68 9.58 1.97
C LYS A 162 -12.32 8.21 1.40
N GLN A 163 -11.08 7.74 1.61
CA GLN A 163 -10.65 6.41 1.18
C GLN A 163 -11.37 5.29 1.92
N LEU A 164 -11.72 5.50 3.19
CA LEU A 164 -12.50 4.56 4.01
C LEU A 164 -14.02 4.76 3.92
N ASP A 165 -14.48 5.64 3.02
CA ASP A 165 -15.91 5.99 2.84
C ASP A 165 -16.62 6.38 4.15
N LEU A 166 -15.92 7.12 5.02
CA LEU A 166 -16.46 7.50 6.33
C LEU A 166 -17.65 8.48 6.20
N PRO A 167 -18.71 8.32 7.01
CA PRO A 167 -19.92 9.16 6.93
C PRO A 167 -19.67 10.64 7.26
N GLU A 168 -18.59 10.95 7.99
CA GLU A 168 -18.19 12.30 8.39
C GLU A 168 -17.83 13.19 7.19
N VAL A 169 -17.31 12.60 6.11
CA VAL A 169 -16.88 13.34 4.91
C VAL A 169 -17.88 13.27 3.76
N HIS A 170 -19.02 12.60 3.95
CA HIS A 170 -20.04 12.45 2.92
C HIS A 170 -20.72 13.78 2.57
N GLY A 171 -21.00 13.96 1.28
CA GLY A 171 -21.67 15.14 0.73
C GLY A 171 -20.92 16.43 1.09
N TYR A 172 -21.63 17.38 1.69
CA TYR A 172 -21.08 18.70 2.04
C TYR A 172 -20.59 18.82 3.49
N ARG A 173 -20.55 17.72 4.26
CA ARG A 173 -20.14 17.74 5.68
C ARG A 173 -18.72 18.27 5.87
N ALA A 174 -17.75 17.72 5.13
CA ALA A 174 -16.36 18.20 5.17
C ALA A 174 -16.20 19.66 4.69
N HIS A 175 -17.01 20.10 3.73
CA HIS A 175 -16.99 21.49 3.28
C HIS A 175 -17.49 22.44 4.38
N LYS A 176 -18.55 22.04 5.10
CA LYS A 176 -19.09 22.80 6.24
C LYS A 176 -18.12 22.82 7.42
N ASP A 177 -17.41 21.73 7.67
CA ASP A 177 -16.38 21.66 8.72
C ASP A 177 -15.20 22.60 8.42
N LEU A 178 -14.70 22.58 7.17
CA LEU A 178 -13.66 23.49 6.70
C LEU A 178 -14.06 24.97 6.88
N VAL A 179 -15.28 25.32 6.45
CA VAL A 179 -15.80 26.69 6.60
C VAL A 179 -15.93 27.09 8.06
N ARG A 180 -16.36 26.18 8.94
CA ARG A 180 -16.42 26.44 10.39
C ARG A 180 -15.04 26.74 10.97
N ALA A 181 -14.00 26.05 10.51
CA ALA A 181 -12.63 26.29 10.92
C ALA A 181 -12.10 27.64 10.41
N ILE A 182 -12.30 27.95 9.11
CA ILE A 182 -11.85 29.20 8.48
C ILE A 182 -12.53 30.43 9.09
N LYS A 183 -13.77 30.31 9.57
CA LYS A 183 -14.49 31.41 10.24
C LYS A 183 -13.70 32.04 11.41
N GLN A 184 -12.83 31.28 12.06
CA GLN A 184 -11.98 31.79 13.15
C GLN A 184 -10.85 32.71 12.67
N VAL A 185 -10.48 32.62 11.38
CA VAL A 185 -9.41 33.40 10.75
C VAL A 185 -10.02 34.53 9.90
N ASP A 186 -10.99 34.21 9.06
CA ASP A 186 -11.68 35.17 8.20
C ASP A 186 -13.18 34.85 8.13
N ALA A 187 -13.96 35.59 8.91
CA ALA A 187 -15.40 35.44 8.98
C ALA A 187 -16.13 35.89 7.70
N ALA A 188 -15.60 36.90 6.99
CA ALA A 188 -16.22 37.44 5.79
C ALA A 188 -16.07 36.46 4.61
N TYR A 189 -14.86 35.93 4.45
CA TYR A 189 -14.60 34.87 3.47
C TYR A 189 -15.41 33.61 3.77
N ALA A 190 -15.43 33.15 5.03
CA ALA A 190 -16.24 31.98 5.42
C ALA A 190 -17.74 32.15 5.11
N ALA A 191 -18.30 33.35 5.29
CA ALA A 191 -19.69 33.64 4.94
C ALA A 191 -19.96 33.53 3.42
N SER A 192 -19.04 34.03 2.59
CA SER A 192 -19.15 33.91 1.13
C SER A 192 -19.12 32.45 0.65
N VAL A 193 -18.22 31.65 1.21
CA VAL A 193 -18.08 30.22 0.88
C VAL A 193 -19.28 29.43 1.39
N SER A 194 -19.81 29.77 2.57
CA SER A 194 -21.04 29.17 3.11
C SER A 194 -22.21 29.30 2.14
N LEU A 195 -22.39 30.48 1.54
CA LEU A 195 -23.46 30.74 0.58
C LEU A 195 -23.31 29.88 -0.68
N ASN A 196 -22.08 29.69 -1.17
CA ASN A 196 -21.80 28.84 -2.32
C ASN A 196 -22.08 27.36 -2.01
N ILE A 197 -21.69 26.88 -0.83
CA ILE A 197 -22.00 25.51 -0.38
C ILE A 197 -23.51 25.31 -0.24
N PHE A 198 -24.23 26.28 0.32
CA PHE A 198 -25.69 26.20 0.45
C PHE A 198 -26.38 26.04 -0.90
N LYS A 199 -26.02 26.86 -1.90
CA LYS A 199 -26.54 26.75 -3.28
C LYS A 199 -26.20 25.41 -3.93
N ALA A 200 -24.99 24.90 -3.70
CA ALA A 200 -24.55 23.62 -4.24
C ALA A 200 -25.26 22.43 -3.56
N GLU A 201 -25.56 22.53 -2.26
CA GLU A 201 -26.32 21.54 -1.51
C GLU A 201 -27.80 21.53 -1.92
N GLU A 202 -28.39 22.70 -2.17
CA GLU A 202 -29.76 22.83 -2.67
C GLU A 202 -29.92 22.15 -4.04
N THR A 203 -29.03 22.45 -4.99
CA THR A 203 -29.04 21.80 -6.32
C THR A 203 -28.81 20.29 -6.23
N TRP A 204 -27.93 19.83 -5.34
CA TRP A 204 -27.70 18.40 -5.13
C TRP A 204 -28.89 17.67 -4.49
N ASN A 205 -29.56 18.29 -3.52
CA ASN A 205 -30.76 17.74 -2.90
C ASN A 205 -31.95 17.70 -3.88
N SER A 206 -32.10 18.72 -4.72
CA SER A 206 -33.10 18.72 -5.81
C SER A 206 -32.90 17.57 -6.80
N ASN A 207 -31.65 17.18 -7.05
CA ASN A 207 -31.31 16.06 -7.95
C ASN A 207 -31.46 14.66 -7.32
N ARG A 208 -31.53 14.55 -5.98
CA ARG A 208 -31.80 13.27 -5.28
C ARG A 208 -33.26 12.83 -5.34
N ASN A 209 -34.17 13.76 -5.59
CA ASN A 209 -35.63 13.51 -5.65
C ASN A 209 -36.17 13.38 -7.08
N ILE A 210 -35.30 13.30 -8.10
CA ILE A 210 -35.73 13.02 -9.48
C ILE A 210 -35.77 11.50 -9.65
N PRO A 211 -36.94 10.87 -9.88
CA PRO A 211 -36.99 9.47 -10.31
C PRO A 211 -36.20 9.36 -11.61
N ILE A 212 -35.30 8.38 -11.70
CA ILE A 212 -34.51 8.12 -12.90
C ILE A 212 -35.44 8.12 -14.12
N PRO A 213 -35.33 9.10 -15.05
CA PRO A 213 -36.12 9.06 -16.27
C PRO A 213 -35.52 7.99 -17.18
N ASN A 214 -36.25 6.90 -17.37
CA ASN A 214 -36.09 5.84 -18.36
C ASN A 214 -34.77 5.05 -18.33
N GLN A 215 -34.83 3.86 -17.70
CA GLN A 215 -34.23 2.68 -18.32
C GLN A 215 -35.32 2.00 -19.16
N SER A 216 -35.27 2.23 -20.47
CA SER A 216 -35.88 1.42 -21.52
C SER A 216 -34.90 1.38 -22.67
#